data_AF-A0A352VRU8-F1
#
_entry.id   AF-A0A352VRU8-F1
#
_cell.length_a   1.000
_cell.length_b   1.000
_cell.length_c   1.000
_cell.angle_alpha   90.00
_cell.angle_beta   90.00
_cell.angle_gamma   90.00
#
_symmetry.space_group_name_H-M   'P 1'
#
loop_
_entity.id
_entity.type
_entity.pdbx_description
1 polymer ?
#
loop_
_entity_poly.entity_id
_entity_poly.type
_entity_poly.pdbx_seq_one_letter_code
_entity_poly.pdbx_strand_id
1 'polypeptide(L)'
;MSARRPPRGASWLLRRFVPGDTRDRVLGDLEEVFHERSRTRGHGSAGIWFWREAVSFSVLFALERAREAGVAPTRGVAPSWLDVKLGGRMLVKSPLLTLTGCVAIATAIGINAGFHEFVRIYFSAATQLESDDGVVRISNYDVAGGGQDPRILKDLARWRDGLETVEQIGAALRLDMGLVLQDPAG
;
A
#
# COMPACT_ATOMS: atom_id res chain seq x y z
N MET A 1 -23.10 25.96 -24.20
CA MET A 1 -23.47 24.54 -24.00
C MET A 1 -22.45 23.91 -23.07
N SER A 2 -22.73 23.82 -21.77
CA SER A 2 -21.74 23.34 -20.78
C SER A 2 -21.48 21.85 -20.94
N ALA A 3 -20.23 21.48 -21.26
CA ALA A 3 -19.78 20.09 -21.29
C ALA A 3 -20.02 19.47 -19.89
N ARG A 4 -20.89 18.45 -19.84
CA ARG A 4 -21.21 17.75 -18.58
C ARG A 4 -20.00 16.94 -18.15
N ARG A 5 -19.50 17.22 -16.95
CA ARG A 5 -18.25 16.65 -16.45
C ARG A 5 -18.40 15.17 -16.10
N PRO A 6 -17.35 14.35 -16.29
CA PRO A 6 -17.32 12.97 -15.85
C PRO A 6 -17.38 12.87 -14.31
N PRO A 7 -17.80 11.72 -13.76
CA PRO A 7 -17.89 11.52 -12.32
C PRO A 7 -16.50 11.59 -11.66
N ARG A 8 -16.29 12.63 -10.84
CA ARG A 8 -14.98 12.97 -10.24
C ARG A 8 -14.36 11.83 -9.42
N GLY A 9 -15.19 11.01 -8.76
CA GLY A 9 -14.73 9.86 -7.98
C GLY A 9 -14.13 8.74 -8.83
N ALA A 10 -14.72 8.45 -10.00
CA ALA A 10 -14.21 7.43 -10.92
C ALA A 10 -12.90 7.89 -11.57
N SER A 11 -12.81 9.18 -11.94
CA SER A 11 -11.56 9.77 -12.43
C SER A 11 -10.47 9.75 -11.36
N TRP A 12 -10.80 10.01 -10.09
CA TRP A 12 -9.86 9.90 -8.98
C TRP A 12 -9.35 8.46 -8.78
N LEU A 13 -10.23 7.46 -8.90
CA LEU A 13 -9.86 6.05 -8.77
C LEU A 13 -8.83 5.64 -9.84
N LEU A 14 -9.08 5.97 -11.10
CA LEU A 14 -8.14 5.73 -12.20
C LEU A 14 -6.81 6.44 -11.97
N ARG A 15 -6.84 7.69 -11.49
CA ARG A 15 -5.64 8.43 -11.11
C ARG A 15 -4.89 7.84 -9.92
N ARG A 16 -5.50 6.97 -9.12
CA ARG A 16 -4.83 6.37 -7.96
C ARG A 16 -4.19 5.02 -8.29
N PHE A 17 -4.80 4.24 -9.17
CA PHE A 17 -4.43 2.86 -9.44
C PHE A 17 -3.78 2.63 -10.82
N VAL A 18 -3.99 3.50 -11.80
CA VAL A 18 -3.38 3.36 -13.12
C VAL A 18 -2.02 4.09 -13.17
N PRO A 19 -0.94 3.45 -13.66
CA PRO A 19 0.37 4.08 -13.87
C PRO A 19 0.29 5.33 -14.75
N GLY A 20 1.15 6.32 -14.50
CA GLY A 20 1.12 7.63 -15.16
C GLY A 20 1.12 7.54 -16.70
N ASP A 21 1.93 6.65 -17.26
CA ASP A 21 2.14 6.53 -18.71
C ASP A 21 0.90 6.09 -19.51
N THR A 22 -0.01 5.37 -18.84
CA THR A 22 -1.24 4.80 -19.45
C THR A 22 -2.49 5.53 -18.99
N ARG A 23 -2.45 6.14 -17.80
CA ARG A 23 -3.58 6.83 -17.18
C ARG A 23 -4.19 7.91 -18.05
N ASP A 24 -3.37 8.77 -18.64
CA ASP A 24 -3.87 9.92 -19.38
C ASP A 24 -4.54 9.49 -20.69
N ARG A 25 -4.02 8.44 -21.34
CA ARG A 25 -4.65 7.83 -22.52
C ARG A 25 -5.99 7.19 -22.17
N VAL A 26 -6.02 6.35 -21.13
CA VAL A 26 -7.24 5.65 -20.70
C VAL A 26 -8.30 6.64 -20.21
N LEU A 27 -7.92 7.66 -19.44
CA LEU A 27 -8.85 8.67 -18.96
C LEU A 27 -9.43 9.48 -20.13
N GLY A 28 -8.61 9.87 -21.10
CA GLY A 28 -9.05 10.57 -22.31
C GLY A 28 -10.09 9.76 -23.10
N ASP A 29 -9.80 8.49 -23.37
CA ASP A 29 -10.69 7.58 -24.11
C ASP A 29 -12.03 7.37 -23.38
N LEU A 30 -12.00 7.13 -22.06
CA LEU A 30 -13.22 6.99 -21.28
C LEU A 30 -14.04 8.29 -21.21
N GLU A 31 -13.40 9.45 -21.15
CA GLU A 31 -14.08 10.75 -21.16
C GLU A 31 -14.76 11.01 -22.51
N GLU A 32 -14.11 10.67 -23.62
CA GLU A 32 -14.67 10.76 -24.96
C GLU A 32 -15.95 9.92 -25.10
N VAL A 33 -15.89 8.63 -24.75
CA VAL A 33 -17.04 7.71 -24.82
C VAL A 33 -18.14 8.11 -23.82
N PHE A 34 -17.78 8.67 -22.66
CA PHE A 34 -18.76 9.20 -21.72
C PHE A 34 -19.56 10.38 -22.29
N HIS A 35 -18.88 11.29 -23.00
CA HIS A 35 -19.53 12.40 -23.65
C HIS A 35 -20.44 11.93 -24.79
N GLU A 36 -20.04 10.91 -25.55
CA GLU A 36 -20.87 10.28 -26.57
C GLU A 36 -22.11 9.59 -25.97
N ARG A 37 -21.93 8.76 -24.94
CA ARG A 37 -23.04 8.08 -24.25
C ARG A 37 -23.98 9.02 -23.52
N SER A 38 -23.46 10.09 -22.93
CA SER A 38 -24.29 11.09 -22.24
C SER A 38 -25.27 11.77 -23.19
N ARG A 39 -24.93 11.88 -24.48
CA ARG A 39 -25.80 12.44 -25.51
C ARG A 39 -26.90 11.47 -25.96
N THR A 40 -26.63 10.16 -25.98
CA THR A 40 -27.55 9.15 -26.53
C THR A 40 -28.44 8.46 -25.48
N ARG A 41 -27.92 8.17 -24.28
CA ARG A 41 -28.62 7.40 -23.23
C ARG A 41 -28.86 8.17 -21.94
N GLY A 42 -28.51 9.45 -21.92
CA GLY A 42 -28.62 10.31 -20.75
C GLY A 42 -27.45 10.17 -19.76
N HIS A 43 -27.34 11.16 -18.88
CA HIS A 43 -26.14 11.35 -18.04
C HIS A 43 -25.98 10.31 -16.93
N GLY A 44 -27.08 9.84 -16.33
CA GLY A 44 -27.03 8.85 -15.26
C GLY A 44 -26.51 7.49 -15.73
N SER A 45 -27.01 7.01 -16.87
CA SER A 45 -26.57 5.74 -17.46
C SER A 45 -25.12 5.79 -17.94
N ALA A 46 -24.70 6.92 -18.52
CA ALA A 46 -23.31 7.17 -18.89
C ALA A 46 -22.39 7.19 -17.65
N GLY A 47 -22.84 7.77 -16.54
CA GLY A 47 -22.09 7.80 -15.29
C GLY A 47 -21.89 6.41 -14.67
N ILE A 48 -22.93 5.58 -14.65
CA ILE A 48 -22.84 4.19 -14.17
C ILE A 48 -21.88 3.38 -15.07
N TRP A 49 -21.96 3.57 -16.39
CA TRP A 49 -21.04 2.90 -17.31
C TRP A 49 -19.59 3.31 -17.06
N PHE A 50 -19.31 4.60 -16.94
CA PHE A 50 -17.96 5.11 -16.69
C PHE A 50 -17.39 4.57 -15.38
N TRP A 51 -18.21 4.50 -14.32
CA TRP A 51 -17.81 3.90 -13.04
C TRP A 51 -17.43 2.43 -13.16
N ARG A 52 -18.25 1.64 -13.88
CA ARG A 52 -17.98 0.22 -14.10
C ARG A 52 -16.65 0.03 -14.82
N GLU A 53 -16.42 0.82 -15.87
CA GLU A 53 -15.20 0.75 -16.68
C GLU A 53 -13.96 1.18 -15.87
N ALA A 54 -14.07 2.27 -15.12
CA ALA A 54 -13.01 2.75 -14.23
C ALA A 54 -12.60 1.69 -13.19
N VAL A 55 -13.56 0.97 -12.61
CA VAL A 55 -13.30 -0.12 -11.66
C VAL A 55 -12.63 -1.30 -12.35
N SER A 56 -13.12 -1.72 -13.52
CA SER A 56 -12.54 -2.83 -14.28
C SER A 56 -11.06 -2.60 -14.61
N PHE A 57 -10.72 -1.43 -15.14
CA PHE A 57 -9.34 -1.05 -15.40
C PHE A 57 -8.52 -1.02 -14.10
N SER A 58 -9.03 -0.39 -13.04
CA SER A 58 -8.32 -0.32 -11.76
C SER A 58 -8.02 -1.70 -11.16
N VAL A 59 -8.96 -2.65 -11.26
CA VAL A 59 -8.78 -4.02 -10.77
C VAL A 59 -7.75 -4.78 -11.60
N LEU A 60 -7.82 -4.69 -12.94
CA LEU A 60 -6.86 -5.33 -13.84
C LEU A 60 -5.42 -4.88 -13.51
N PHE A 61 -5.20 -3.56 -13.41
CA PHE A 61 -3.89 -3.01 -13.08
C PHE A 61 -3.45 -3.35 -11.65
N ALA A 62 -4.38 -3.39 -10.69
CA ALA A 62 -4.06 -3.82 -9.33
C ALA A 62 -3.63 -5.29 -9.26
N LEU A 63 -4.27 -6.18 -10.04
CA LEU A 63 -3.90 -7.59 -10.15
C LEU A 63 -2.54 -7.77 -10.85
N GLU A 64 -2.29 -7.01 -11.91
CA GLU A 64 -1.00 -7.01 -12.61
C GLU A 64 0.13 -6.58 -11.68
N ARG A 65 -0.09 -5.50 -10.93
CA ARG A 65 0.87 -5.01 -9.92
C ARG A 65 1.05 -5.97 -8.73
N ALA A 66 -0.01 -6.66 -8.30
CA ALA A 66 0.10 -7.68 -7.25
C ALA A 66 0.92 -8.89 -7.73
N ARG A 67 0.74 -9.30 -9.00
CA ARG A 67 1.52 -10.36 -9.64
C ARG A 67 3.00 -9.99 -9.75
N GLU A 68 3.30 -8.76 -10.19
CA GLU A 68 4.67 -8.23 -10.27
C GLU A 68 5.33 -8.12 -8.89
N ALA A 69 4.59 -7.71 -7.87
CA ALA A 69 5.07 -7.62 -6.48
C ALA A 69 5.26 -8.99 -5.80
N GLY A 70 5.07 -10.10 -6.52
CA GLY A 70 5.25 -11.44 -5.96
C GLY A 70 4.21 -11.81 -4.90
N VAL A 71 3.09 -11.09 -4.85
CA VAL A 71 1.96 -11.41 -3.96
C VAL A 71 1.24 -12.62 -4.56
N ALA A 72 1.83 -13.80 -4.37
CA ALA A 72 1.20 -15.04 -4.74
C ALA A 72 0.01 -15.29 -3.80
N PRO A 73 -1.18 -15.65 -4.32
CA PRO A 73 -2.24 -16.15 -3.46
C PRO A 73 -1.70 -17.31 -2.64
N THR A 74 -2.07 -17.37 -1.37
CA THR A 74 -1.75 -18.51 -0.51
C THR A 74 -2.16 -19.79 -1.25
N ARG A 75 -1.21 -20.72 -1.41
CA ARG A 75 -1.43 -21.97 -2.18
C ARG A 75 -2.70 -22.64 -1.69
N GLY A 76 -3.73 -22.70 -2.54
CA GLY A 76 -5.00 -23.38 -2.28
C GLY A 76 -6.26 -22.49 -2.18
N VAL A 77 -6.15 -21.16 -2.19
CA VAL A 77 -7.33 -20.27 -2.08
C VAL A 77 -7.55 -19.48 -3.37
N ALA A 78 -8.01 -20.16 -4.43
CA ALA A 78 -8.54 -19.46 -5.59
C ALA A 78 -10.02 -19.11 -5.31
N PRO A 79 -10.43 -17.84 -5.39
CA PRO A 79 -11.82 -17.48 -5.20
C PRO A 79 -12.68 -18.13 -6.28
N SER A 80 -13.67 -18.93 -5.87
CA SER A 80 -14.64 -19.49 -6.80
C SER A 80 -15.53 -18.38 -7.35
N TRP A 81 -15.72 -18.37 -8.66
CA TRP A 81 -16.60 -17.40 -9.32
C TRP A 81 -18.04 -17.44 -8.80
N LEU A 82 -18.50 -18.63 -8.39
CA LEU A 82 -19.81 -18.82 -7.77
C LEU A 82 -19.93 -18.08 -6.43
N ASP A 83 -18.89 -18.13 -5.61
CA ASP A 83 -18.86 -17.47 -4.30
C ASP A 83 -18.84 -15.95 -4.46
N VAL A 84 -18.08 -15.44 -5.43
CA VAL A 84 -18.05 -14.00 -5.76
C VAL A 84 -19.43 -13.51 -6.18
N LYS A 85 -20.11 -14.24 -7.08
CA LYS A 85 -21.46 -13.88 -7.54
C LYS A 85 -22.48 -13.94 -6.41
N LEU A 86 -22.40 -14.96 -5.56
CA LEU A 86 -23.30 -15.13 -4.43
C LEU A 86 -23.08 -14.04 -3.38
N GLY A 87 -21.83 -13.77 -3.02
CA GLY A 87 -21.45 -12.70 -2.10
C GLY A 87 -21.90 -11.33 -2.59
N GLY A 88 -21.69 -11.03 -3.87
CA GLY A 88 -22.21 -9.80 -4.49
C GLY A 88 -23.73 -9.68 -4.37
N ARG A 89 -24.47 -10.78 -4.59
CA ARG A 89 -25.92 -10.79 -4.41
C ARG A 89 -26.34 -10.58 -2.95
N MET A 90 -25.60 -11.14 -2.00
CA MET A 90 -25.87 -10.94 -0.57
C MET A 90 -25.67 -9.49 -0.13
N LEU A 91 -24.64 -8.82 -0.64
CA LEU A 91 -24.40 -7.40 -0.38
C LEU A 91 -25.58 -6.53 -0.86
N VAL A 92 -26.12 -6.79 -2.05
CA VAL A 92 -27.26 -6.06 -2.60
C VAL A 92 -28.57 -6.38 -1.85
N LYS A 93 -28.73 -7.63 -1.38
CA LYS A 93 -29.95 -8.05 -0.67
C LYS A 93 -30.05 -7.48 0.75
N SER A 94 -28.90 -7.18 1.38
CA SER A 94 -28.84 -6.68 2.76
C SER A 94 -28.10 -5.34 2.82
N PRO A 95 -28.70 -4.25 2.29
CA PRO A 95 -28.02 -2.96 2.11
C PRO A 95 -27.67 -2.28 3.44
N LEU A 96 -28.51 -2.42 4.48
CA LEU A 96 -28.25 -1.79 5.78
C LEU A 96 -27.00 -2.37 6.45
N LEU A 97 -26.90 -3.71 6.52
CA LEU A 97 -25.72 -4.40 7.07
C LEU A 97 -24.47 -4.07 6.28
N THR A 98 -24.58 -4.02 4.95
CA THR A 98 -23.47 -3.67 4.06
C THR A 98 -22.99 -2.25 4.32
N LEU A 99 -23.90 -1.28 4.45
CA LEU A 99 -23.54 0.11 4.72
C LEU A 99 -22.85 0.27 6.08
N THR A 100 -23.38 -0.35 7.14
CA THR A 100 -22.75 -0.30 8.47
C THR A 100 -21.37 -0.94 8.43
N GLY A 101 -21.21 -2.09 7.77
CA GLY A 101 -19.91 -2.73 7.57
C GLY A 101 -18.93 -1.86 6.81
N CYS A 102 -19.36 -1.24 5.70
CA CYS A 102 -18.54 -0.31 4.92
C CYS A 102 -18.09 0.89 5.74
N VAL A 103 -18.98 1.49 6.54
CA VAL A 103 -18.63 2.62 7.43
C VAL A 103 -17.65 2.17 8.50
N ALA A 104 -17.86 1.02 9.13
CA ALA A 104 -16.95 0.48 10.13
C ALA A 104 -15.55 0.23 9.55
N ILE A 105 -15.47 -0.39 8.37
CA ILE A 105 -14.20 -0.64 7.67
C ILE A 105 -13.53 0.67 7.27
N ALA A 106 -14.26 1.63 6.70
CA ALA A 106 -13.72 2.94 6.31
C ALA A 106 -13.16 3.70 7.51
N THR A 107 -13.88 3.69 8.64
CA THR A 107 -13.42 4.29 9.90
C THR A 107 -12.16 3.59 10.41
N ALA A 108 -12.15 2.25 10.45
CA ALA A 108 -10.98 1.48 10.88
C ALA A 108 -9.73 1.77 10.03
N ILE A 109 -9.89 1.82 8.70
CA ILE A 109 -8.81 2.18 7.78
C ILE A 109 -8.33 3.61 8.04
N GLY A 110 -9.25 4.57 8.20
CA GLY A 110 -8.92 5.95 8.48
C GLY A 110 -8.13 6.12 9.78
N ILE A 111 -8.59 5.48 10.86
CA ILE A 111 -7.90 5.47 12.15
C ILE A 111 -6.51 4.83 12.00
N ASN A 112 -6.40 3.68 11.34
CA ASN A 112 -5.12 2.98 11.19
C ASN A 112 -4.11 3.78 10.37
N ALA A 113 -4.54 4.39 9.26
CA ALA A 113 -3.68 5.24 8.44
C ALA A 113 -3.23 6.50 9.20
N GLY A 114 -4.15 7.15 9.93
CA GLY A 114 -3.84 8.30 10.77
C GLY A 114 -2.90 7.95 11.92
N PHE A 115 -3.12 6.81 12.57
CA PHE A 115 -2.25 6.32 13.63
C PHE A 115 -0.84 6.02 13.12
N HIS A 116 -0.70 5.38 11.95
CA HIS A 116 0.61 5.12 11.35
C HIS A 116 1.38 6.41 11.06
N GLU A 117 0.71 7.43 10.53
CA GLU A 117 1.32 8.74 10.30
C GLU A 117 1.69 9.44 11.62
N PHE A 118 0.82 9.37 12.61
CA PHE A 118 1.08 9.90 13.96
C PHE A 118 2.31 9.24 14.59
N VAL A 119 2.39 7.90 14.57
CA VAL A 119 3.53 7.13 15.06
C VAL A 119 4.79 7.54 14.31
N ARG A 120 4.75 7.63 12.97
CA ARG A 120 5.91 8.08 12.18
C ARG A 120 6.42 9.43 12.64
N ILE A 121 5.55 10.43 12.76
CA ILE A 121 5.92 11.79 13.19
C ILE A 121 6.47 11.76 14.61
N TYR A 122 5.75 11.13 15.54
CA TYR A 122 6.12 11.09 16.97
C TYR A 122 7.51 10.45 17.18
N PHE A 123 7.77 9.30 16.55
CA PHE A 123 9.07 8.65 16.66
C PHE A 123 10.17 9.37 15.86
N SER A 124 9.86 9.98 14.71
CA SER A 124 10.86 10.78 13.97
C SER A 124 11.32 12.02 14.75
N ALA A 125 10.43 12.64 15.54
CA ALA A 125 10.78 13.75 16.42
C ALA A 125 11.60 13.29 17.63
N ALA A 126 11.34 12.08 18.16
CA ALA A 126 12.07 11.52 19.27
C ALA A 126 13.49 11.03 18.90
N THR A 127 13.74 10.69 17.63
CA THR A 127 15.05 10.24 17.13
C THR A 127 15.83 11.35 16.41
N GLN A 128 15.59 12.63 16.70
CA GLN A 128 16.59 13.64 16.33
C GLN A 128 17.83 13.42 17.20
N LEU A 129 18.71 12.53 16.77
CA LEU A 129 20.05 12.39 17.31
C LEU A 129 20.73 13.75 17.17
N GLU A 130 21.25 14.27 18.27
CA GLU A 130 21.99 15.55 18.29
C GLU A 130 23.34 15.45 17.54
N SER A 131 23.68 14.25 17.03
CA SER A 131 24.87 13.98 16.23
C SER A 131 24.54 14.02 14.74
N ASP A 132 25.21 14.91 14.00
CA ASP A 132 25.10 15.09 12.54
C ASP A 132 25.68 13.90 11.74
N ASP A 133 26.41 13.01 12.43
CA ASP A 133 27.00 11.81 11.85
C ASP A 133 26.04 10.63 12.00
N GLY A 134 25.38 10.23 10.90
CA GLY A 134 24.40 9.15 10.89
C GLY A 134 24.90 7.84 11.54
N VAL A 135 23.99 7.12 12.20
CA VAL A 135 24.33 5.90 12.94
C VAL A 135 24.54 4.72 11.99
N VAL A 136 25.69 4.06 12.10
CA VAL A 136 25.97 2.80 11.39
C VAL A 136 25.59 1.62 12.29
N ARG A 137 24.62 0.82 11.85
CA ARG A 137 24.27 -0.44 12.52
C ARG A 137 24.98 -1.61 11.85
N ILE A 138 25.85 -2.30 12.58
CA ILE A 138 26.43 -3.57 12.16
C ILE A 138 25.48 -4.71 12.55
N SER A 139 25.12 -5.55 11.58
CA SER A 139 24.24 -6.69 11.76
C SER A 139 24.89 -7.93 11.17
N ASN A 140 24.93 -9.01 11.94
CA ASN A 140 25.45 -10.29 11.48
C ASN A 140 24.35 -11.13 10.84
N TYR A 141 24.64 -11.69 9.68
CA TYR A 141 23.73 -12.52 8.91
C TYR A 141 24.33 -13.92 8.76
N ASP A 142 23.62 -14.93 9.25
CA ASP A 142 24.00 -16.32 9.06
C ASP A 142 23.56 -16.77 7.65
N VAL A 143 24.54 -16.95 6.77
CA VAL A 143 24.33 -17.38 5.37
C VAL A 143 23.83 -18.83 5.30
N ALA A 144 24.20 -19.68 6.27
CA ALA A 144 23.77 -21.08 6.30
C ALA A 144 22.34 -21.23 6.85
N GLY A 145 21.97 -20.41 7.84
CA GLY A 145 20.65 -20.40 8.46
C GLY A 145 19.60 -19.51 7.77
N GLY A 146 20.01 -18.58 6.89
CA GLY A 146 19.11 -17.69 6.16
C GLY A 146 18.45 -16.61 7.02
N GLY A 147 19.13 -16.14 8.07
CA GLY A 147 18.56 -15.22 9.04
C GLY A 147 19.58 -14.38 9.80
N GLN A 148 19.08 -13.39 10.55
CA GLN A 148 19.89 -12.60 11.49
C GLN A 148 20.45 -13.52 12.58
N ASP A 149 21.73 -13.39 12.94
CA ASP A 149 22.32 -14.19 14.03
C ASP A 149 21.93 -13.58 15.40
N PRO A 150 21.16 -14.29 16.25
CA PRO A 150 20.76 -13.78 17.56
C PRO A 150 21.91 -13.68 18.57
N ARG A 151 23.12 -14.18 18.26
CA ARG A 151 24.27 -14.18 19.18
C ARG A 151 25.06 -12.86 19.24
N ILE A 152 24.58 -11.80 18.57
CA ILE A 152 25.20 -10.47 18.53
C ILE A 152 25.63 -9.94 19.91
N LEU A 153 24.85 -10.17 20.96
CA LEU A 153 25.17 -9.68 22.32
C LEU A 153 26.48 -10.27 22.89
N LYS A 154 26.78 -11.53 22.59
CA LYS A 154 28.00 -12.20 23.08
C LYS A 154 29.23 -11.72 22.32
N ASP A 155 29.07 -11.53 21.01
CA ASP A 155 30.15 -11.05 20.14
C ASP A 155 30.43 -9.57 20.36
N LEU A 156 29.42 -8.78 20.72
CA LEU A 156 29.57 -7.36 21.07
C LEU A 156 30.57 -7.15 22.20
N ALA A 157 30.52 -7.94 23.27
CA ALA A 157 31.47 -7.84 24.37
C ALA A 157 32.91 -8.12 23.90
N ARG A 158 33.09 -9.08 22.99
CA ARG A 158 34.40 -9.40 22.40
C ARG A 158 34.87 -8.31 21.43
N TRP A 159 33.97 -7.71 20.66
CA TRP A 159 34.30 -6.64 19.71
C TRP A 159 34.64 -5.33 20.42
N ARG A 160 33.90 -4.98 21.47
CA ARG A 160 34.16 -3.76 22.25
C ARG A 160 35.58 -3.70 22.77
N ASP A 161 36.13 -4.84 23.15
CA ASP A 161 37.42 -4.91 23.81
C ASP A 161 38.59 -5.16 22.83
N GLY A 162 38.34 -5.46 21.54
CA GLY A 162 39.42 -5.84 20.62
C GLY A 162 39.18 -5.68 19.12
N LEU A 163 38.05 -5.11 18.68
CA LEU A 163 37.79 -4.83 17.27
C LEU A 163 38.25 -3.41 16.93
N GLU A 164 39.42 -3.30 16.32
CA GLU A 164 39.96 -1.99 15.89
C GLU A 164 39.59 -1.67 14.43
N THR A 165 39.47 -2.68 13.56
CA THR A 165 39.20 -2.48 12.13
C THR A 165 38.25 -3.54 11.58
N VAL A 166 37.47 -3.16 10.56
CA VAL A 166 36.60 -4.06 9.80
C VAL A 166 37.17 -4.18 8.39
N GLU A 167 37.71 -5.35 8.03
CA GLU A 167 38.34 -5.56 6.72
C GLU A 167 37.33 -5.80 5.59
N GLN A 168 36.19 -6.44 5.87
CA GLN A 168 35.26 -6.86 4.83
C GLN A 168 33.79 -6.63 5.22
N ILE A 169 33.04 -6.04 4.28
CA ILE A 169 31.60 -5.79 4.39
C ILE A 169 30.90 -6.57 3.28
N GLY A 170 29.98 -7.48 3.64
CA GLY A 170 29.27 -8.31 2.67
C GLY A 170 28.16 -7.58 1.91
N ALA A 171 27.49 -6.62 2.55
CA ALA A 171 26.47 -5.75 1.93
C ALA A 171 26.24 -4.51 2.81
N ALA A 172 25.85 -3.40 2.20
CA ALA A 172 25.42 -2.19 2.90
C ALA A 172 24.04 -1.77 2.40
N LEU A 173 23.15 -1.43 3.34
CA LEU A 173 21.83 -0.90 3.05
C LEU A 173 21.62 0.37 3.85
N ARG A 174 21.24 1.46 3.17
CA ARG A 174 20.82 2.69 3.84
C ARG A 174 19.33 2.57 4.19
N LEU A 175 19.03 2.75 5.46
CA LEU A 175 17.67 2.70 6.00
C LEU A 175 17.41 3.96 6.82
N ASP A 176 16.30 4.63 6.54
CA ASP A 176 15.76 5.67 7.40
C ASP A 176 14.83 5.01 8.41
N MET A 177 15.22 5.01 9.68
CA MET A 177 14.46 4.35 10.74
C MET A 177 14.52 5.15 12.05
N GLY A 178 13.38 5.25 12.73
CA GLY A 178 13.33 5.78 14.09
C GLY A 178 13.99 4.80 15.05
N LEU A 179 15.00 5.26 15.78
CA LEU A 179 15.66 4.51 16.83
C LEU A 179 15.09 4.96 18.17
N VAL A 180 14.62 4.02 18.97
CA VAL A 180 14.24 4.28 20.36
C VAL A 180 15.39 3.78 21.22
N LEU A 181 16.13 4.71 21.83
CA LEU A 181 17.13 4.38 22.83
C LEU A 181 16.39 4.01 24.11
N GLN A 182 16.46 2.73 24.49
CA GLN A 182 15.97 2.28 25.79
C GLN A 182 17.10 2.48 26.80
N ASP A 183 16.91 3.43 27.72
CA ASP A 183 17.85 3.70 28.80
C ASP A 183 17.88 2.50 29.77
N PRO A 184 19.04 1.86 30.02
CA PRO A 184 19.14 0.73 30.93
C PRO A 184 18.97 1.08 32.42
N ALA A 185 18.68 2.34 32.78
CA ALA A 185 18.55 2.81 34.16
C ALA A 185 17.10 3.09 34.65
N GLY A 186 16.09 2.42 34.09
CA GLY A 186 14.68 2.51 34.53
C GLY A 186 13.99 1.15 34.64
#